data_AF-A0A6G3DHT0-F1
#
_entry.id   AF-A0A6G3DHT0-F1
#
_cell.length_a   1.000
_cell.length_b   1.000
_cell.length_c   1.000
_cell.angle_alpha   90.00
_cell.angle_beta   90.00
_cell.angle_gamma   90.00
#
_symmetry.space_group_name_H-M   'P 1'
#
loop_
_entity.id
_entity.type
_entity.pdbx_description
1 polymer ?
#
loop_
_entity_poly.entity_id
_entity_poly.type
_entity_poly.pdbx_seq_one_letter_code
_entity_poly.pdbx_strand_id
1 'polypeptide(L)'
;RRGRILAQVDGVRTAAEIASALACRTYHTLVELRRLAADGLVRAAPPAAPPLPPGPEPRAVVWDDPDTALLRRLRDALEAL
;
A
#
# COMPACT_ATOMS: atom_id res chain seq x y z
N ARG A 1 -7.52 -1.62 31.86
CA ARG A 1 -6.54 -1.01 30.91
C ARG A 1 -7.01 -1.12 29.45
N ARG A 2 -7.36 -2.31 28.94
CA ARG A 2 -7.93 -2.52 27.58
C ARG A 2 -9.04 -1.53 27.19
N GLY A 3 -10.08 -1.38 28.00
CA GLY A 3 -11.20 -0.48 27.68
C GLY A 3 -10.80 0.99 27.50
N ARG A 4 -9.80 1.48 28.25
CA ARG A 4 -9.28 2.84 28.09
C ARG A 4 -8.51 3.02 26.78
N ILE A 5 -7.78 1.99 26.33
CA ILE A 5 -7.09 2.01 25.03
C ILE A 5 -8.12 1.97 23.90
N LEU A 6 -9.10 1.07 23.98
CA LEU A 6 -10.15 0.95 22.97
C LEU A 6 -10.95 2.25 22.81
N ALA A 7 -11.23 2.96 23.90
CA ALA A 7 -11.89 4.28 23.87
C ALA A 7 -11.08 5.40 23.17
N GLN A 8 -9.78 5.20 22.94
CA GLN A 8 -8.92 6.16 22.22
C GLN A 8 -8.72 5.79 20.75
N VAL A 9 -9.19 4.62 20.29
CA VAL A 9 -9.06 4.17 18.91
C VAL A 9 -10.14 4.83 18.06
N ASP A 10 -9.74 5.86 17.33
CA ASP A 10 -10.58 6.63 16.39
C ASP A 10 -10.24 6.33 14.92
N GLY A 11 -9.32 5.40 14.66
CA GLY A 11 -8.88 5.01 13.33
C GLY A 11 -7.83 5.93 12.70
N VAL A 12 -7.56 7.09 13.31
CA VAL A 12 -6.57 8.07 12.81
C VAL A 12 -5.33 8.07 13.69
N ARG A 13 -5.50 7.93 15.01
CA ARG A 13 -4.38 7.99 15.94
C ARG A 13 -3.46 6.79 15.83
N THR A 14 -2.18 7.10 15.89
CA THR A 14 -1.09 6.14 16.04
C THR A 14 -1.02 5.61 17.47
N ALA A 15 -0.35 4.45 17.64
CA ALA A 15 -0.12 3.89 18.97
C ALA A 15 0.69 4.82 19.89
N ALA A 16 1.57 5.66 19.33
CA ALA A 16 2.35 6.63 20.09
C ALA A 16 1.46 7.77 20.62
N GLU A 17 0.57 8.30 19.79
CA GLU A 17 -0.40 9.33 20.21
C GLU A 17 -1.35 8.82 21.28
N ILE A 18 -1.85 7.59 21.14
CA ILE A 18 -2.68 6.93 22.16
C ILE A 18 -1.89 6.76 23.46
N ALA A 19 -0.61 6.36 23.39
CA ALA A 19 0.22 6.16 24.57
C ALA A 19 0.49 7.48 25.31
N SER A 20 0.77 8.56 24.57
CA SER A 20 0.95 9.91 25.10
C SER A 20 -0.32 10.42 25.78
N ALA A 21 -1.49 10.27 25.15
CA ALA A 21 -2.78 10.67 25.74
C ALA A 21 -3.11 9.91 27.04
N LEU A 22 -2.63 8.68 27.18
CA LEU A 22 -2.80 7.85 28.37
C LEU A 22 -1.63 7.94 29.37
N ALA A 23 -0.66 8.82 29.12
CA ALA A 23 0.56 9.00 29.93
C ALA A 23 1.30 7.67 30.20
N CYS A 24 1.46 6.85 29.17
CA CYS A 24 2.11 5.54 29.27
C CYS A 24 3.12 5.29 28.15
N ARG A 25 3.96 4.25 28.32
CA ARG A 25 5.00 3.91 27.35
C ARG A 25 4.39 3.25 26.10
N THR A 26 4.78 3.71 24.90
CA THR A 26 4.26 3.25 23.60
C THR A 26 4.28 1.74 23.42
N TYR A 27 5.33 1.06 23.89
CA TYR A 27 5.43 -0.40 23.81
C TYR A 27 4.25 -1.12 24.47
N HIS A 28 3.84 -0.70 25.67
CA HIS A 28 2.70 -1.32 26.36
C HIS A 28 1.37 -1.04 25.68
N THR A 29 1.27 0.03 24.91
CA THR A 29 0.09 0.32 24.09
C THR A 29 0.08 -0.58 22.85
N LEU A 30 1.24 -0.79 22.21
CA LEU A 30 1.37 -1.70 21.07
C LEU A 30 1.02 -3.15 21.43
N VAL A 31 1.49 -3.65 22.58
CA VAL A 31 1.15 -5.01 23.04
C VAL A 31 -0.35 -5.18 23.24
N GLU A 32 -1.01 -4.20 23.85
CA GLU A 32 -2.47 -4.25 24.05
C GLU A 32 -3.24 -4.09 22.75
N LEU A 33 -2.81 -3.22 21.84
CA LEU A 33 -3.41 -3.09 20.51
C LEU A 33 -3.24 -4.39 19.69
N ARG A 34 -2.09 -5.05 19.77
CA ARG A 34 -1.84 -6.35 19.12
C ARG A 34 -2.78 -7.43 19.65
N ARG A 35 -3.03 -7.44 20.96
CA ARG A 35 -3.99 -8.36 21.60
C ARG A 35 -5.43 -8.07 21.19
N LEU A 36 -5.84 -6.79 21.22
CA LEU A 36 -7.16 -6.38 20.73
C LEU A 36 -7.37 -6.73 19.24
N ALA A 37 -6.31 -6.67 18.44
CA ALA A 37 -6.36 -7.08 17.04
C ALA A 37 -6.48 -8.60 16.86
N ALA A 38 -5.82 -9.39 17.70
CA ALA A 38 -6.01 -10.83 17.74
C ALA A 38 -7.45 -11.22 18.14
N ASP A 39 -8.07 -10.41 19.01
CA ASP A 39 -9.49 -10.56 19.40
C ASP A 39 -10.47 -10.01 18.33
N GLY A 40 -9.98 -9.43 17.23
CA GLY A 40 -10.79 -8.85 16.16
C GLY A 40 -11.44 -7.50 16.46
N LEU A 41 -11.10 -6.87 17.59
CA LEU A 41 -11.70 -5.60 18.04
C LEU A 41 -11.09 -4.35 17.39
N VAL A 42 -9.85 -4.45 16.91
CA VAL A 42 -9.13 -3.35 16.26
C VAL A 42 -8.36 -3.91 15.07
N ARG A 43 -8.30 -3.16 13.97
CA ARG A 43 -7.46 -3.48 12.82
C ARG A 43 -6.47 -2.37 12.56
N ALA A 44 -5.21 -2.72 12.33
CA ALA A 44 -4.22 -1.75 11.88
C ALA A 44 -4.62 -1.24 10.49
N ALA A 45 -4.60 0.08 10.31
CA ALA A 45 -4.77 0.68 9.00
C ALA A 45 -3.64 0.17 8.07
N PRO A 46 -3.93 -0.08 6.79
CA PRO A 46 -2.89 -0.35 5.81
C PRO A 46 -1.86 0.78 5.82
N PRO A 47 -0.57 0.49 5.61
CA PRO A 47 0.42 1.55 5.47
C PRO A 47 0.01 2.47 4.32
N ALA A 48 0.06 3.78 4.56
CA ALA A 48 -0.16 4.76 3.50
C ALA A 48 0.87 4.52 2.40
N ALA A 49 0.42 4.53 1.14
CA ALA A 49 1.33 4.44 0.01
C ALA A 49 2.34 5.60 0.10
N PRO A 50 3.64 5.35 -0.09
CA PRO A 50 4.61 6.43 -0.14
C PRO A 50 4.21 7.39 -1.26
N PRO A 51 4.38 8.71 -1.08
CA PRO A 51 4.10 9.67 -2.13
C PRO A 51 4.93 9.30 -3.36
N LEU A 52 4.26 9.12 -4.49
CA LEU A 52 4.94 8.87 -5.76
C LEU A 52 5.75 10.14 -6.12
N PRO A 53 7.01 9.99 -6.54
CA PRO A 53 7.73 11.13 -7.11
C PRO A 53 6.94 11.65 -8.33
N PRO A 54 7.00 12.96 -8.64
CA PRO A 54 6.37 13.49 -9.83
C PRO A 54 6.89 12.71 -11.04
N GLY A 55 6.02 11.92 -11.64
CA GLY A 55 6.33 11.16 -12.84
C GLY A 55 6.52 12.09 -14.03
N PRO A 56 7.30 11.70 -15.04
CA PRO A 56 7.32 12.45 -16.30
C PRO A 56 5.89 12.54 -16.85
N GLU A 57 5.50 13.75 -17.28
CA GLU A 57 4.25 14.01 -18.00
C GLU A 57 4.05 12.96 -19.10
N PRO A 58 2.83 12.46 -19.34
CA PRO A 58 2.59 11.44 -20.36
C PRO A 58 2.98 12.00 -21.74
N ARG A 59 4.19 11.64 -22.18
CA ARG A 59 4.67 11.90 -23.53
C ARG A 59 3.89 10.96 -24.44
N ALA A 60 3.10 11.50 -25.36
CA ALA A 60 2.53 10.69 -26.43
C ALA A 60 3.70 10.05 -27.19
N VAL A 61 3.88 8.75 -27.01
CA VAL A 61 4.85 7.98 -27.79
C VAL A 61 4.29 7.90 -29.20
N VAL A 62 4.81 8.74 -30.09
CA VAL A 62 4.58 8.60 -31.52
C VAL A 62 5.43 7.42 -31.96
N TRP A 63 4.80 6.26 -32.11
CA TRP A 63 5.44 5.11 -32.74
C TRP A 63 5.52 5.37 -34.24
N ASP A 64 6.70 5.18 -34.83
CA ASP A 64 6.85 5.13 -36.28
C ASP A 64 6.01 3.99 -36.86
N ASP A 65 5.63 4.11 -38.14
CA ASP A 65 4.83 3.09 -38.82
C ASP A 65 5.61 1.74 -38.82
N PRO A 66 5.00 0.64 -38.32
CA PRO A 66 5.70 -0.63 -38.22
C PRO A 66 6.01 -1.21 -39.60
N ASP A 67 7.18 -1.81 -39.77
CA ASP A 67 7.56 -2.50 -41.01
C ASP A 67 6.70 -3.77 -41.22
N THR A 68 5.56 -3.59 -41.87
CA THR A 68 4.59 -4.66 -42.14
C THR A 68 5.13 -5.73 -43.10
N ALA A 69 6.10 -5.40 -43.95
CA ALA A 69 6.73 -6.36 -44.85
C ALA A 69 7.60 -7.35 -44.06
N LEU A 70 8.33 -6.87 -43.05
CA LEU A 70 9.08 -7.72 -42.14
C LEU A 70 8.16 -8.69 -41.38
N LEU A 71 7.05 -8.18 -40.83
CA LEU A 71 6.11 -9.00 -40.06
C LEU A 71 5.46 -10.10 -40.90
N ARG A 72 5.13 -9.81 -42.17
CA ARG A 72 4.61 -10.83 -43.09
C ARG A 72 5.64 -11.91 -43.38
N ARG A 73 6.89 -11.53 -43.67
CA ARG A 73 7.98 -12.52 -43.88
C ARG A 73 8.20 -13.42 -42.67
N LEU A 74 8.14 -12.85 -41.46
CA LEU A 74 8.27 -13.63 -40.23
C LEU A 74 7.15 -14.64 -40.06
N ARG A 75 5.90 -14.24 -40.30
CA ARG A 75 4.75 -15.16 -40.22
C ARG A 75 4.88 -16.28 -41.25
N ASP A 76 5.17 -15.94 -42.50
CA ASP A 76 5.26 -16.92 -43.57
C ASP A 76 6.39 -17.94 -43.28
N ALA A 77 7.49 -17.52 -42.64
CA ALA A 77 8.56 -18.41 -42.22
C ALA A 77 8.17 -19.34 -41.04
N LEU A 78 7.31 -18.88 -40.14
CA LEU A 78 6.80 -19.68 -39.02
C LEU A 78 5.72 -20.69 -39.47
N GLU A 79 4.92 -20.36 -40.49
CA GLU A 79 3.92 -21.26 -41.06
C GLU A 79 4.54 -22.35 -41.95
N ALA A 80 5.77 -22.15 -42.42
CA ALA A 80 6.52 -23.12 -43.22
C ALA A 80 7.28 -24.18 -42.38
N LEU A 81 7.21 -24.12 -41.05
CA LEU A 81 7.80 -25.07 -40.10
C LEU A 81 6.78 -26.12 -39.67
#